data_AF-A0A3S5JVI6-F1
#
_entry.id   AF-A0A3S5JVI6-F1
#
_cell.length_a   1.000
_cell.length_b   1.000
_cell.length_c   1.000
_cell.angle_alpha   90.00
_cell.angle_beta   90.00
_cell.angle_gamma   90.00
#
_symmetry.space_group_name_H-M   'P 1'
#
loop_
_entity.id
_entity.type
_entity.pdbx_description
1 polymer ?
#
loop_
_entity_poly.entity_id
_entity_poly.type
_entity_poly.pdbx_seq_one_letter_code
_entity_poly.pdbx_strand_id
1 'polypeptide(L)'
;MENVLRSVLLWMFVANSTWHVIAQTEGNGKGSTTAFKWNATDALVGRWAFGFEHSVGANFALGLELDFTHRERFMEFNSGPQPWYPEERAIKRGLITEPYMRWYPHAYARCQGVYTAAAGFLGFARYQFVEPNTFGDPSWSAFGGSLQVGYQRLLGCWVVDGYLGGTWANDDYSGAYIESTALFPPPSGWRVSAGLRLGLMRQR
;
A
#
# COMPACT_ATOMS: atom_id res chain seq x y z
N MET A 1 2.44 23.56 19.05
CA MET A 1 2.86 23.30 17.66
C MET A 1 3.80 22.10 17.53
N GLU A 2 4.83 21.94 18.38
CA GLU A 2 5.78 20.81 18.29
C GLU A 2 5.15 19.41 18.45
N ASN A 3 4.14 19.26 19.31
CA ASN A 3 3.49 17.96 19.55
C ASN A 3 2.64 17.47 18.36
N VAL A 4 2.04 18.39 17.59
CA VAL A 4 1.27 18.04 16.39
C VAL A 4 2.22 17.63 15.26
N LEU A 5 3.33 18.35 15.09
CA LEU A 5 4.35 18.01 14.09
C LEU A 5 5.04 16.68 14.40
N ARG A 6 5.34 16.41 15.68
CA ARG A 6 5.85 15.10 16.13
C ARG A 6 4.85 13.98 15.90
N SER A 7 3.56 14.21 16.18
CA SER A 7 2.52 13.22 15.93
C SER A 7 2.37 12.95 14.44
N VAL A 8 2.31 13.97 13.59
CA VAL A 8 2.26 13.83 12.12
C VAL A 8 3.50 13.12 11.58
N LEU A 9 4.70 13.45 12.06
CA LEU A 9 5.94 12.75 11.67
C LEU A 9 5.97 11.29 12.16
N LEU A 10 5.47 11.00 13.36
CA LEU A 10 5.31 9.63 13.86
C LEU A 10 4.29 8.87 13.01
N TRP A 11 3.17 9.48 12.66
CA TRP A 11 2.15 8.91 11.79
C TRP A 11 2.68 8.69 10.37
N MET A 12 3.50 9.59 9.83
CA MET A 12 4.19 9.38 8.56
C MET A 12 5.21 8.25 8.65
N PHE A 13 5.96 8.13 9.74
CA PHE A 13 6.89 7.00 9.94
C PHE A 13 6.13 5.68 10.08
N VAL A 14 5.06 5.63 10.88
CA VAL A 14 4.26 4.41 11.12
C VAL A 14 3.44 4.02 9.90
N ALA A 15 2.90 4.98 9.14
CA ALA A 15 2.17 4.72 7.89
C ALA A 15 3.08 4.35 6.71
N ASN A 16 4.37 4.73 6.72
CA ASN A 16 5.35 4.28 5.72
C ASN A 16 6.13 3.03 6.18
N SER A 17 6.01 2.63 7.45
CA SER A 17 6.53 1.35 7.96
C SER A 17 5.51 0.27 7.64
N THR A 18 5.57 -0.27 6.43
CA THR A 18 4.77 -1.44 6.06
C THR A 18 5.40 -2.67 6.70
N TRP A 19 4.86 -3.11 7.84
CA TRP A 19 5.31 -4.32 8.53
C TRP A 19 4.76 -5.53 7.80
N HIS A 20 5.37 -5.87 6.67
CA HIS A 20 4.98 -7.05 5.90
C HIS A 20 5.50 -8.32 6.57
N VAL A 21 4.63 -9.06 7.26
CA VAL A 21 4.95 -10.42 7.69
C VAL A 21 4.96 -11.33 6.45
N ILE A 22 6.15 -11.65 5.94
CA ILE A 22 6.34 -12.48 4.75
C ILE A 22 6.52 -13.96 5.15
N ALA A 23 5.43 -14.74 5.24
CA ALA A 23 5.50 -16.18 5.49
C ALA A 23 5.84 -16.95 4.20
N GLN A 24 7.12 -17.32 4.02
CA GLN A 24 7.57 -18.13 2.89
C GLN A 24 7.50 -19.63 3.18
N THR A 25 7.05 -20.44 2.22
CA THR A 25 7.14 -21.91 2.26
C THR A 25 7.91 -22.43 1.05
N GLU A 26 8.93 -23.23 1.29
CA GLU A 26 9.64 -23.96 0.25
C GLU A 26 8.73 -25.07 -0.31
N GLY A 27 8.50 -25.02 -1.63
CA GLY A 27 7.83 -26.05 -2.40
C GLY A 27 8.77 -27.19 -2.78
N ASN A 28 8.28 -28.42 -2.57
CA ASN A 28 8.96 -29.69 -2.83
C ASN A 28 9.77 -29.73 -4.15
N GLY A 29 11.04 -30.15 -4.04
CA GLY A 29 11.86 -30.76 -5.11
C GLY A 29 12.22 -29.92 -6.35
N LYS A 30 11.55 -28.79 -6.61
CA LYS A 30 11.79 -27.90 -7.76
C LYS A 30 11.96 -26.43 -7.40
N GLY A 31 11.90 -26.09 -6.12
CA GLY A 31 12.36 -24.78 -5.67
C GLY A 31 11.44 -23.60 -5.97
N SER A 32 10.13 -23.84 -5.95
CA SER A 32 9.14 -22.76 -5.92
C SER A 32 8.97 -22.27 -4.48
N THR A 33 9.09 -20.97 -4.24
CA THR A 33 8.82 -20.35 -2.94
C THR A 33 7.54 -19.54 -3.03
N THR A 34 6.58 -19.84 -2.15
CA THR A 34 5.36 -19.04 -1.98
C THR A 34 5.47 -18.20 -0.74
N ALA A 35 5.10 -16.93 -0.81
CA ALA A 35 5.09 -16.01 0.32
C ALA A 35 3.70 -15.45 0.56
N PHE A 36 3.23 -15.48 1.81
CA PHE A 36 2.05 -14.73 2.23
C PHE A 36 2.51 -13.48 2.96
N LYS A 37 1.99 -12.33 2.57
CA LYS A 37 2.29 -11.04 3.17
C LYS A 37 1.06 -10.52 3.87
N TRP A 38 1.23 -10.01 5.08
CA TRP A 38 0.19 -9.24 5.75
C TRP A 38 0.84 -8.02 6.39
N ASN A 39 0.19 -6.86 6.25
CA ASN A 39 0.66 -5.64 6.87
C ASN A 39 -0.13 -5.34 8.16
N ALA A 40 0.53 -5.50 9.30
CA ALA A 40 -0.10 -5.30 10.61
C ALA A 40 -0.38 -3.81 10.90
N THR A 41 0.43 -2.87 10.37
CA THR A 41 0.20 -1.44 10.60
C THR A 41 -1.00 -0.92 9.83
N ASP A 42 -1.33 -1.53 8.69
CA ASP A 42 -2.53 -1.18 7.93
C ASP A 42 -3.79 -1.46 8.72
N ALA A 43 -3.83 -2.58 9.46
CA ALA A 43 -4.98 -2.96 10.27
C ALA A 43 -5.31 -1.92 11.34
N LEU A 44 -4.29 -1.20 11.86
CA LEU A 44 -4.47 -0.12 12.83
C LEU A 44 -5.12 1.13 12.23
N VAL A 45 -5.07 1.29 10.89
CA VAL A 45 -5.62 2.43 10.16
C VAL A 45 -6.90 2.07 9.40
N GLY A 46 -7.54 0.95 9.75
CA GLY A 46 -8.77 0.46 9.11
C GLY A 46 -8.56 -0.05 7.68
N ARG A 47 -7.34 -0.53 7.38
CA ARG A 47 -6.98 -1.14 6.10
C ARG A 47 -6.52 -2.59 6.32
N TRP A 48 -7.04 -3.53 5.56
CA TRP A 48 -6.57 -4.92 5.59
C TRP A 48 -5.89 -5.26 4.28
N ALA A 49 -4.56 -5.36 4.32
CA ALA A 49 -3.71 -5.59 3.16
C ALA A 49 -3.17 -7.03 3.16
N PHE A 50 -3.61 -7.85 2.21
CA PHE A 50 -3.20 -9.24 2.06
C PHE A 50 -2.41 -9.42 0.76
N GLY A 51 -1.17 -9.87 0.86
CA GLY A 51 -0.31 -10.16 -0.29
C GLY A 51 -0.07 -11.65 -0.46
N PHE A 52 -0.02 -12.08 -1.71
CA PHE A 52 0.46 -13.39 -2.11
C PHE A 52 1.59 -13.22 -3.13
N GLU A 53 2.69 -13.93 -2.93
CA GLU A 53 3.83 -13.97 -3.83
C GLU A 53 4.16 -15.41 -4.19
N HIS A 54 4.55 -15.64 -5.44
CA HIS A 54 5.01 -16.92 -5.94
C HIS A 54 6.25 -16.71 -6.81
N SER A 55 7.32 -17.44 -6.51
CA SER A 55 8.52 -17.45 -7.34
C SER A 55 8.27 -18.19 -8.65
N VAL A 56 8.58 -17.54 -9.78
CA VAL A 56 8.46 -18.10 -11.12
C VAL A 56 9.87 -18.19 -11.73
N GLY A 57 10.39 -19.41 -11.79
CA GLY A 57 11.75 -19.66 -12.26
C GLY A 57 12.83 -19.27 -11.24
N ALA A 58 14.03 -18.95 -11.72
CA ALA A 58 15.19 -18.69 -10.86
C ALA A 58 15.27 -17.26 -10.31
N ASN A 59 14.80 -16.28 -11.10
CA ASN A 59 15.09 -14.86 -10.86
C ASN A 59 13.84 -13.99 -10.74
N PHE A 60 12.63 -14.54 -10.93
CA PHE A 60 11.40 -13.76 -10.90
C PHE A 60 10.47 -14.23 -9.80
N ALA A 61 9.71 -13.31 -9.25
CA ALA A 61 8.56 -13.57 -8.40
C ALA A 61 7.38 -12.71 -8.86
N LEU A 62 6.20 -13.30 -8.89
CA LEU A 62 4.95 -12.63 -9.21
C LEU A 62 4.09 -12.63 -7.96
N GLY A 63 3.31 -11.58 -7.77
CA GLY A 63 2.39 -11.51 -6.66
C GLY A 63 1.21 -10.59 -6.91
N LEU A 64 0.29 -10.64 -5.95
CA LEU A 64 -0.90 -9.84 -5.91
C LEU A 64 -1.13 -9.41 -4.47
N GLU A 65 -1.31 -8.11 -4.26
CA GLU A 65 -1.77 -7.55 -2.97
C GLU A 65 -3.23 -7.08 -3.10
N LEU A 66 -4.01 -7.34 -2.06
CA LEU A 66 -5.43 -7.00 -1.96
C LEU A 66 -5.64 -6.19 -0.68
N ASP A 67 -6.11 -4.97 -0.87
CA ASP A 67 -6.23 -3.95 0.16
C ASP A 67 -7.69 -3.58 0.35
N PHE A 68 -8.28 -4.04 1.45
CA PHE A 68 -9.63 -3.68 1.84
C PHE A 68 -9.59 -2.46 2.75
N THR A 69 -10.34 -1.42 2.42
CA THR A 69 -10.40 -0.20 3.23
C THR A 69 -11.81 -0.04 3.80
N HIS A 70 -11.91 0.10 5.12
CA HIS A 70 -13.12 0.49 5.84
C HIS A 70 -12.74 1.47 6.95
N ARG A 71 -12.93 2.77 6.70
CA ARG A 71 -12.51 3.81 7.64
C ARG A 71 -13.29 5.10 7.46
N GLU A 72 -13.35 5.89 8.52
CA GLU A 72 -13.85 7.26 8.45
C GLU A 72 -12.84 8.18 7.77
N ARG A 73 -13.35 9.10 6.96
CA ARG A 73 -12.60 10.12 6.24
C ARG A 73 -13.32 11.46 6.32
N PHE A 74 -12.51 12.51 6.33
CA PHE A 74 -12.97 13.88 6.16
C PHE A 74 -12.97 14.20 4.67
N MET A 75 -14.10 14.72 4.23
CA MET A 75 -14.41 15.07 2.86
C MET A 75 -14.51 16.59 2.78
N GLU A 76 -13.72 17.21 1.91
CA GLU A 76 -13.78 18.64 1.62
C GLU A 76 -14.41 18.90 0.25
N PHE A 77 -14.96 20.08 0.07
CA PHE A 77 -15.55 20.46 -1.20
C PHE A 77 -14.48 20.61 -2.29
N ASN A 78 -14.68 19.97 -3.45
CA ASN A 78 -13.68 19.86 -4.52
C ASN A 78 -13.27 21.24 -5.08
N SER A 79 -14.16 22.23 -5.05
CA SER A 79 -13.85 23.60 -5.50
C SER A 79 -13.12 24.47 -4.45
N GLY A 80 -12.60 23.85 -3.39
CA GLY A 80 -11.88 24.52 -2.31
C GLY A 80 -12.79 24.89 -1.11
N PRO A 81 -12.21 25.47 -0.05
CA PRO A 81 -12.93 25.76 1.18
C PRO A 81 -14.03 26.80 0.94
N GLN A 82 -15.29 26.38 1.08
CA GLN A 82 -16.46 27.25 0.96
C GLN A 82 -17.17 27.36 2.31
N PRO A 83 -17.53 28.58 2.77
CA PRO A 83 -18.20 28.77 4.08
C PRO A 83 -19.54 28.04 4.22
N TRP A 84 -20.16 27.68 3.09
CA TRP A 84 -21.51 27.12 2.99
C TRP A 84 -21.50 25.59 2.87
N TYR A 85 -20.33 24.99 2.62
CA TYR A 85 -20.11 23.55 2.51
C TYR A 85 -18.93 23.16 3.40
N PRO A 86 -19.17 22.97 4.71
CA PRO A 86 -18.11 22.57 5.64
C PRO A 86 -17.59 21.16 5.33
N GLU A 87 -16.45 20.83 5.92
CA GLU A 87 -15.92 19.45 5.87
C GLU A 87 -16.93 18.47 6.48
N GLU A 88 -17.18 17.38 5.77
CA GLU A 88 -18.11 16.35 6.18
C GLU A 88 -17.41 15.04 6.48
N ARG A 89 -18.04 14.22 7.34
CA ARG A 89 -17.53 12.90 7.68
C ARG A 89 -18.21 11.84 6.82
N ALA A 90 -17.40 11.01 6.19
CA ALA A 90 -17.88 9.87 5.42
C ALA A 90 -17.12 8.59 5.76
N ILE A 91 -17.82 7.46 5.70
CA ILE A 91 -17.22 6.14 5.79
C ILE A 91 -16.77 5.73 4.39
N LYS A 92 -15.46 5.63 4.18
CA LYS A 92 -14.87 5.06 2.96
C LYS A 92 -14.92 3.54 3.03
N ARG A 93 -15.46 2.92 1.98
CA ARG A 93 -15.42 1.46 1.77
C ARG A 93 -14.91 1.16 0.38
N GLY A 94 -13.81 0.42 0.29
CA GLY A 94 -13.18 0.17 -0.99
C GLY A 94 -12.25 -1.02 -1.01
N LEU A 95 -11.84 -1.35 -2.23
CA LEU A 95 -10.88 -2.40 -2.54
C LEU A 95 -9.80 -1.81 -3.46
N ILE A 96 -8.56 -2.10 -3.16
CA ILE A 96 -7.42 -1.84 -4.03
C ILE A 96 -6.76 -3.18 -4.34
N THR A 97 -6.41 -3.39 -5.60
CA THR A 97 -5.75 -4.60 -6.08
C THR A 97 -4.43 -4.22 -6.73
N GLU A 98 -3.33 -4.82 -6.29
CA GLU A 98 -1.98 -4.48 -6.72
C GLU A 98 -1.23 -5.70 -7.25
N PRO A 99 -1.31 -6.00 -8.56
CA PRO A 99 -0.44 -6.99 -9.15
C PRO A 99 1.00 -6.45 -9.18
N TYR A 100 1.97 -7.29 -8.81
CA TYR A 100 3.37 -6.91 -8.83
C TYR A 100 4.30 -8.04 -9.27
N MET A 101 5.47 -7.65 -9.75
CA MET A 101 6.56 -8.52 -10.15
C MET A 101 7.86 -8.05 -9.50
N ARG A 102 8.67 -8.99 -9.03
CA ARG A 102 10.04 -8.75 -8.57
C ARG A 102 11.03 -9.52 -9.42
N TRP A 103 12.12 -8.86 -9.79
CA TRP A 103 13.25 -9.44 -10.51
C TRP A 103 14.52 -9.34 -9.65
N TYR A 104 15.16 -10.49 -9.46
CA TYR A 104 16.40 -10.68 -8.73
C TYR A 104 17.53 -10.95 -9.73
N PRO A 105 18.32 -9.93 -10.15
CA PRO A 105 19.36 -10.11 -11.16
C PRO A 105 20.50 -11.03 -10.72
N HIS A 106 20.83 -11.09 -9.42
CA HIS A 106 21.89 -11.93 -8.86
C HIS A 106 21.36 -12.68 -7.63
N ALA A 107 20.79 -13.86 -7.86
CA ALA A 107 20.29 -14.72 -6.80
C ALA A 107 21.43 -15.49 -6.13
N TYR A 108 22.09 -14.88 -5.12
CA TYR A 108 23.07 -15.58 -4.28
C TYR A 108 22.40 -16.63 -3.38
N ALA A 109 21.17 -16.33 -2.93
CA ALA A 109 20.21 -17.23 -2.30
C ALA A 109 18.81 -16.68 -2.63
N ARG A 110 17.80 -17.54 -2.82
CA ARG A 110 16.46 -17.10 -3.24
C ARG A 110 15.92 -16.05 -2.27
N CYS A 111 15.38 -14.96 -2.82
CA CYS A 111 14.87 -13.80 -2.06
C CYS A 111 15.92 -13.07 -1.20
N GLN A 112 17.20 -13.10 -1.61
CA GLN A 112 18.25 -12.28 -1.01
C GLN A 112 19.01 -11.51 -2.08
N GLY A 113 19.48 -10.32 -1.73
CA GLY A 113 20.24 -9.45 -2.60
C GLY A 113 19.41 -8.32 -3.20
N VAL A 114 20.00 -7.69 -4.21
CA VAL A 114 19.38 -6.58 -4.93
C VAL A 114 18.22 -7.12 -5.75
N TYR A 115 17.11 -6.37 -5.76
CA TYR A 115 15.98 -6.65 -6.63
C TYR A 115 15.44 -5.36 -7.24
N THR A 116 14.71 -5.53 -8.33
CA THR A 116 13.83 -4.52 -8.92
C THR A 116 12.41 -5.03 -8.85
N ALA A 117 11.46 -4.15 -8.57
CA ALA A 117 10.05 -4.48 -8.52
C ALA A 117 9.26 -3.50 -9.37
N ALA A 118 8.26 -4.02 -10.08
CA ALA A 118 7.26 -3.25 -10.76
C ALA A 118 5.89 -3.69 -10.26
N ALA A 119 5.02 -2.74 -9.93
CA ALA A 119 3.65 -3.01 -9.50
C ALA A 119 2.69 -2.10 -10.25
N GLY A 120 1.51 -2.61 -10.56
CA GLY A 120 0.35 -1.80 -10.93
C GLY A 120 -0.63 -1.78 -9.76
N PHE A 121 -1.51 -0.79 -9.71
CA PHE A 121 -2.64 -0.83 -8.80
C PHE A 121 -3.92 -0.31 -9.46
N LEU A 122 -5.04 -0.87 -9.02
CA LEU A 122 -6.40 -0.45 -9.37
C LEU A 122 -7.19 -0.35 -8.07
N GLY A 123 -7.75 0.81 -7.79
CA GLY A 123 -8.51 1.11 -6.59
C GLY A 123 -9.91 1.58 -6.90
N PHE A 124 -10.88 1.13 -6.10
CA PHE A 124 -12.23 1.66 -6.11
C PHE A 124 -12.76 1.75 -4.69
N ALA A 125 -13.41 2.88 -4.36
CA ALA A 125 -14.09 3.06 -3.08
C ALA A 125 -15.36 3.90 -3.24
N ARG A 126 -16.31 3.67 -2.35
CA ARG A 126 -17.48 4.51 -2.16
C ARG A 126 -17.40 5.20 -0.81
N TYR A 127 -17.93 6.40 -0.74
CA TYR A 127 -18.10 7.13 0.50
C TYR A 127 -19.57 7.10 0.86
N GLN A 128 -19.86 6.86 2.13
CA GLN A 128 -21.19 7.01 2.68
C GLN A 128 -21.12 8.09 3.75
N PHE A 129 -21.80 9.22 3.53
CA PHE A 129 -21.82 10.27 4.53
C PHE A 129 -22.54 9.81 5.79
N VAL A 130 -22.05 10.25 6.95
CA VAL A 130 -22.68 9.97 8.25
C VAL A 130 -24.02 10.71 8.36
N GLU A 131 -24.07 11.93 7.83
CA GLU A 131 -25.28 12.73 7.70
C GLU A 131 -25.70 12.79 6.22
N PRO A 132 -26.99 12.67 5.88
CA PRO A 132 -27.43 12.71 4.49
C PRO A 132 -27.03 14.03 3.82
N ASN A 133 -26.26 13.93 2.73
CA ASN A 133 -25.83 15.09 1.95
C ASN A 133 -26.72 15.29 0.71
N THR A 134 -26.96 16.56 0.36
CA THR A 134 -27.69 17.01 -0.83
C THR A 134 -27.03 16.55 -2.14
N PHE A 135 -25.71 16.36 -2.18
CA PHE A 135 -24.96 16.02 -3.39
C PHE A 135 -24.84 14.52 -3.67
N GLY A 136 -25.43 13.69 -2.79
CA GLY A 136 -25.31 12.24 -2.86
C GLY A 136 -23.93 11.72 -2.46
N ASP A 137 -23.79 10.39 -2.48
CA ASP A 137 -22.59 9.69 -2.06
C ASP A 137 -21.52 9.69 -3.16
N PRO A 138 -20.33 10.28 -2.93
CA PRO A 138 -19.26 10.28 -3.92
C PRO A 138 -18.62 8.89 -4.04
N SER A 139 -17.94 8.68 -5.14
CA SER A 139 -17.08 7.50 -5.33
C SER A 139 -15.71 7.92 -5.82
N TRP A 140 -14.73 7.10 -5.49
CA TRP A 140 -13.34 7.30 -5.84
C TRP A 140 -12.82 6.08 -6.59
N SER A 141 -12.04 6.34 -7.63
CA SER A 141 -11.27 5.33 -8.31
C SER A 141 -9.85 5.82 -8.52
N ALA A 142 -8.91 4.88 -8.58
CA ALA A 142 -7.55 5.22 -8.96
C ALA A 142 -6.90 4.09 -9.71
N PHE A 143 -5.93 4.48 -10.53
CA PHE A 143 -5.02 3.56 -11.15
C PHE A 143 -3.62 4.13 -11.16
N GLY A 144 -2.64 3.25 -11.21
CA GLY A 144 -1.27 3.70 -11.26
C GLY A 144 -0.29 2.55 -11.28
N GLY A 145 0.97 2.92 -11.12
CA GLY A 145 2.05 1.95 -11.08
C GLY A 145 3.23 2.46 -10.28
N SER A 146 4.01 1.52 -9.78
CA SER A 146 5.24 1.82 -9.07
C SER A 146 6.39 1.01 -9.61
N LEU A 147 7.58 1.60 -9.51
CA LEU A 147 8.84 0.95 -9.83
C LEU A 147 9.79 1.19 -8.66
N GLN A 148 10.32 0.10 -8.12
CA GLN A 148 11.14 0.10 -6.91
C GLN A 148 12.43 -0.69 -7.16
N VAL A 149 13.50 -0.23 -6.54
CA VAL A 149 14.73 -0.99 -6.33
C VAL A 149 14.85 -1.26 -4.84
N GLY A 150 15.33 -2.44 -4.48
CA GLY A 150 15.51 -2.78 -3.08
C GLY A 150 16.61 -3.79 -2.85
N TYR A 151 16.90 -4.01 -1.58
CA TYR A 151 17.86 -4.99 -1.11
C TYR A 151 17.24 -5.77 0.03
N GLN A 152 17.09 -7.08 -0.17
CA GLN A 152 16.54 -7.99 0.81
C GLN A 152 17.66 -8.83 1.42
N ARG A 153 17.68 -8.93 2.75
CA ARG A 153 18.63 -9.76 3.49
C ARG A 153 17.88 -10.67 4.47
N LEU A 154 18.31 -11.92 4.53
CA LEU A 154 17.83 -12.87 5.52
C LEU A 154 18.82 -12.95 6.67
N LEU A 155 18.33 -12.83 7.90
CA LEU A 155 19.07 -12.93 9.15
C LEU A 155 18.39 -13.98 10.04
N GLY A 156 18.77 -15.25 9.88
CA GLY A 156 18.06 -16.36 10.51
C GLY A 156 16.64 -16.50 9.94
N CYS A 157 15.62 -16.36 10.78
CA CYS A 157 14.22 -16.33 10.36
C CYS A 157 13.73 -14.91 9.97
N TRP A 158 14.54 -13.87 10.13
CA TRP A 158 14.11 -12.49 9.84
C TRP A 158 14.46 -12.09 8.43
N VAL A 159 13.50 -11.48 7.73
CA VAL A 159 13.71 -10.82 6.44
C VAL A 159 13.75 -9.33 6.67
N VAL A 160 14.85 -8.68 6.29
CA VAL A 160 15.01 -7.23 6.29
C VAL A 160 15.07 -6.77 4.84
N ASP A 161 14.15 -5.90 4.43
CA ASP A 161 13.99 -5.45 3.05
C ASP A 161 13.97 -3.91 3.01
N GLY A 162 15.06 -3.31 2.52
CA GLY A 162 15.13 -1.86 2.29
C GLY A 162 14.81 -1.54 0.83
N TYR A 163 13.97 -0.52 0.58
CA TYR A 163 13.57 -0.15 -0.78
C TYR A 163 13.60 1.36 -1.03
N LEU A 164 13.72 1.72 -2.31
CA LEU A 164 13.59 3.07 -2.86
C LEU A 164 12.83 2.95 -4.19
N GLY A 165 11.87 3.81 -4.45
CA GLY A 165 11.15 3.77 -5.72
C GLY A 165 10.22 4.94 -5.97
N GLY A 166 9.73 5.00 -7.20
CA GLY A 166 8.75 5.96 -7.66
C GLY A 166 7.38 5.31 -7.81
N THR A 167 6.33 6.04 -7.48
CA THR A 167 4.94 5.67 -7.76
C THR A 167 4.29 6.79 -8.54
N TRP A 168 3.54 6.43 -9.56
CA TRP A 168 2.63 7.32 -10.26
C TRP A 168 1.20 6.86 -10.00
N ALA A 169 0.33 7.80 -9.69
CA ALA A 169 -1.08 7.59 -9.44
C ALA A 169 -1.91 8.57 -10.27
N ASN A 170 -3.07 8.12 -10.73
CA ASN A 170 -4.11 8.96 -11.25
C ASN A 170 -5.42 8.61 -10.56
N ASP A 171 -5.90 9.56 -9.76
CA ASP A 171 -7.10 9.44 -8.96
C ASP A 171 -8.23 10.22 -9.63
N ASP A 172 -9.43 9.66 -9.56
CA ASP A 172 -10.67 10.29 -9.99
C ASP A 172 -11.69 10.25 -8.85
N TYR A 173 -12.22 11.42 -8.51
CA TYR A 173 -13.28 11.59 -7.53
C TYR A 173 -14.54 12.04 -8.25
N SER A 174 -15.54 11.17 -8.24
CA SER A 174 -16.87 11.53 -8.69
C SER A 174 -17.62 12.24 -7.56
N GLY A 175 -18.16 13.41 -7.86
CA GLY A 175 -19.00 14.18 -6.93
C GLY A 175 -18.38 15.50 -6.48
N ALA A 176 -19.10 16.17 -5.59
CA ALA A 176 -18.75 17.52 -5.14
C ALA A 176 -17.68 17.55 -4.02
N TYR A 177 -17.35 16.39 -3.44
CA TYR A 177 -16.41 16.28 -2.33
C TYR A 177 -15.23 15.33 -2.64
N ILE A 178 -14.06 15.65 -2.10
CA ILE A 178 -12.81 14.90 -2.20
C ILE A 178 -12.21 14.65 -0.81
N GLU A 179 -11.30 13.67 -0.66
CA GLU A 179 -10.63 13.45 0.63
C GLU A 179 -9.65 14.59 0.95
N SER A 180 -9.79 15.24 2.13
CA SER A 180 -8.88 16.32 2.58
C SER A 180 -7.45 15.85 2.82
N THR A 181 -7.25 14.54 3.07
CA THR A 181 -5.93 13.92 3.23
C THR A 181 -5.91 12.54 2.57
N ALA A 182 -5.83 12.53 1.23
CA ALA A 182 -5.56 11.31 0.47
C ALA A 182 -4.15 10.77 0.81
N LEU A 183 -4.05 10.00 1.90
CA LEU A 183 -2.79 9.40 2.33
C LEU A 183 -2.49 8.12 1.55
N PHE A 184 -3.52 7.41 1.06
CA PHE A 184 -3.35 6.23 0.22
C PHE A 184 -4.65 5.87 -0.55
N PRO A 185 -4.54 5.58 -1.87
CA PRO A 185 -3.33 5.79 -2.68
C PRO A 185 -3.04 7.28 -2.85
N PRO A 186 -1.85 7.64 -3.36
CA PRO A 186 -1.41 9.03 -3.43
C PRO A 186 -2.37 9.86 -4.29
N PRO A 187 -2.61 11.14 -3.95
CA PRO A 187 -3.30 12.05 -4.85
C PRO A 187 -2.54 12.12 -6.18
N SER A 188 -3.27 12.34 -7.27
CA SER A 188 -2.76 12.26 -8.65
C SER A 188 -1.38 12.88 -8.81
N GLY A 189 -0.44 12.12 -9.38
CA GLY A 189 0.92 12.59 -9.63
C GLY A 189 2.02 11.58 -9.29
N TRP A 190 3.24 12.10 -9.21
CA TRP A 190 4.45 11.33 -8.95
C TRP A 190 4.89 11.46 -7.49
N ARG A 191 5.26 10.34 -6.88
CA ARG A 191 5.82 10.28 -5.54
C ARG A 191 7.07 9.41 -5.53
N VAL A 192 8.10 9.89 -4.85
CA VAL A 192 9.27 9.08 -4.48
C VAL A 192 9.06 8.57 -3.06
N SER A 193 9.37 7.30 -2.83
CA SER A 193 9.26 6.65 -1.52
C SER A 193 10.49 5.80 -1.25
N ALA A 194 10.90 5.75 0.00
CA ALA A 194 11.91 4.85 0.50
C ALA A 194 11.46 4.33 1.86
N GLY A 195 11.88 3.12 2.22
CA GLY A 195 11.47 2.52 3.47
C GLY A 195 12.22 1.24 3.80
N LEU A 196 11.91 0.71 4.99
CA LEU A 196 12.42 -0.54 5.49
C LEU A 196 11.23 -1.42 5.89
N ARG A 197 11.22 -2.65 5.39
CA ARG A 197 10.23 -3.70 5.64
C ARG A 197 10.90 -4.81 6.44
N LEU A 198 10.15 -5.36 7.39
CA LEU A 198 10.58 -6.47 8.23
C LEU A 198 9.58 -7.60 8.11
N GLY A 199 10.06 -8.81 7.87
CA GLY A 199 9.26 -10.02 7.74
C GLY A 199 9.87 -11.22 8.46
N LEU A 200 9.11 -12.31 8.53
CA LEU A 200 9.51 -13.56 9.17
C LEU A 200 9.41 -14.73 8.18
N MET A 201 10.55 -15.27 7.78
CA MET A 201 10.65 -16.45 6.92
C MET A 201 10.66 -17.73 7.77
N ARG A 202 9.77 -18.66 7.45
CA ARG A 202 9.80 -20.03 7.99
C ARG A 202 10.69 -20.89 7.09
N GLN A 203 11.92 -21.13 7.52
CA GLN A 203 12.79 -22.13 6.90
C GLN A 203 12.27 -23.52 7.31
N ARG A 204 12.14 -24.44 6.34
CA ARG A 204 11.79 -25.84 6.60
C ARG A 204 13.04 -26.70 6.54
#